data_AF-A0AA38M7N3-F1
#
_entry.id   AF-A0AA38M7N3-F1
#
_cell.length_a   1.000
_cell.length_b   1.000
_cell.length_c   1.000
_cell.angle_alpha   90.00
_cell.angle_beta   90.00
_cell.angle_gamma   90.00
#
_symmetry.space_group_name_H-M   'P 1'
#
loop_
_entity.id
_entity.type
_entity.pdbx_description
1 polymer ?
#
loop_
_entity_poly.entity_id
_entity_poly.type
_entity_poly.pdbx_seq_one_letter_code
_entity_poly.pdbx_strand_id
1 'polypeptide(L)'
;MEDQEDLDVTYYLRSKKRKVDDGEEATCSYTVDNHFKRKNPIMLMPLEILQNVFKFITYHELSEKVRKVNRKFKLAAEDLLNKSFKTLSKKLQNLTVTVLKAMECTEDDMEIKCLCRLLNLLDIINFQQTVIMATIWRYVYNEFYRTHRSCMYGGLILDLYDLILYKFTMNPYQIYGPAVVKDYALPEEIKHVIHLTKNFCIHFDKVSEEPIKQPLSISGCKIVDLLDCATHAAKNVVFERTTGNTFSAKYCYYLQNAWFVAFGIPPDKEMSLKQKQRMMHMRIRRIILAHTEIFMQQHHYEREMLVRPNPIIKKPSVVVYTGYGDVHDTFFCYGAMNDAAYLQKFHLQEEQNDEDGEDEFHNDGIIPNPVQLEEQNEFLLIPHLGLDIDVRIDCPLAYAPHKFIKENEELIRNEEKSSNGMFNLSIEFNFPGAYYPRLPTTYNYQKRISTRQY
;
A
#
# COMPACT_ATOMS: atom_id res chain seq x y z
N MET A 1 -59.40 41.47 11.69
CA MET A 1 -59.18 40.04 11.42
C MET A 1 -57.72 39.95 11.00
N GLU A 2 -56.85 40.00 11.99
CA GLU A 2 -56.29 38.82 12.70
C GLU A 2 -55.28 38.14 11.78
N ASP A 3 -53.98 38.41 11.99
CA ASP A 3 -53.01 37.54 12.71
C ASP A 3 -52.33 36.60 11.69
N GLN A 4 -51.03 36.29 11.65
CA GLN A 4 -49.98 36.26 12.67
C GLN A 4 -48.61 36.09 11.96
N GLU A 5 -47.57 36.80 12.45
CA GLU A 5 -46.17 36.39 12.78
C GLU A 5 -45.42 35.35 11.90
N ASP A 6 -44.29 35.72 11.27
CA ASP A 6 -42.87 35.65 11.76
C ASP A 6 -42.17 34.33 11.34
N LEU A 7 -40.86 34.20 11.07
CA LEU A 7 -39.69 35.01 11.38
C LEU A 7 -38.54 34.65 10.41
N ASP A 8 -37.82 35.69 10.03
CA ASP A 8 -36.56 35.72 9.28
C ASP A 8 -35.38 35.38 10.21
N VAL A 9 -34.45 34.51 9.80
CA VAL A 9 -33.13 34.36 10.46
C VAL A 9 -32.04 34.15 9.41
N THR A 10 -31.68 35.24 8.74
CA THR A 10 -30.46 35.30 7.92
C THR A 10 -29.33 35.92 8.74
N TYR A 11 -28.40 35.09 9.22
CA TYR A 11 -27.20 35.51 9.96
C TYR A 11 -26.19 36.22 9.03
N TYR A 12 -25.96 37.52 9.24
CA TYR A 12 -24.80 38.24 8.70
C TYR A 12 -23.87 38.68 9.83
N LEU A 13 -22.71 38.03 9.95
CA LEU A 13 -21.58 38.53 10.74
C LEU A 13 -20.72 39.44 9.86
N ARG A 14 -20.93 40.75 9.97
CA ARG A 14 -19.99 41.75 9.44
C ARG A 14 -19.63 42.75 10.55
N SER A 15 -18.46 42.55 11.15
CA SER A 15 -17.91 43.46 12.16
C SER A 15 -17.55 44.81 11.53
N LYS A 16 -18.35 45.84 11.82
CA LYS A 16 -18.04 47.24 11.53
C LYS A 16 -16.90 47.68 12.46
N LYS A 17 -15.71 47.95 11.90
CA LYS A 17 -14.70 48.82 12.54
C LYS A 17 -15.28 50.24 12.60
N ARG A 18 -15.66 50.72 13.79
CA ARG A 18 -15.85 52.16 14.02
C ARG A 18 -14.48 52.80 14.25
N LYS A 19 -14.16 53.81 13.45
CA LYS A 19 -13.18 54.83 13.82
C LYS A 19 -13.79 55.62 14.98
N VAL A 20 -13.01 55.81 16.04
CA VAL A 20 -13.34 56.72 17.14
C VAL A 20 -12.84 58.09 16.72
N ASP A 21 -13.75 59.05 16.64
CA ASP A 21 -13.43 60.48 16.50
C ASP A 21 -13.22 61.04 17.91
N ASP A 22 -12.29 61.99 18.01
CA ASP A 22 -11.87 62.63 19.25
C ASP A 22 -13.00 63.41 19.92
N GLY A 23 -13.12 63.21 21.23
CA GLY A 23 -13.80 64.15 22.14
C GLY A 23 -15.29 63.88 22.33
N GLU A 24 -15.62 63.10 23.36
CA GLU A 24 -16.66 63.45 24.35
C GLU A 24 -16.67 62.39 25.47
N GLU A 25 -16.49 62.87 26.70
CA GLU A 25 -16.58 62.09 27.92
C GLU A 25 -18.03 61.61 28.13
N ALA A 26 -18.29 60.36 27.78
CA ALA A 26 -19.48 59.65 28.22
C ALA A 26 -19.12 58.77 29.42
N THR A 27 -19.35 59.32 30.61
CA THR A 27 -19.45 58.58 31.87
C THR A 27 -20.60 57.57 31.79
N CYS A 28 -20.28 56.32 31.50
CA CYS A 28 -21.19 55.20 31.77
C CYS A 28 -20.72 54.45 33.02
N SER A 29 -21.49 54.70 34.06
CA SER A 29 -21.53 54.07 35.36
C SER A 29 -21.89 52.58 35.29
N TYR A 30 -21.49 51.86 36.34
CA TYR A 30 -21.85 50.48 36.69
C TYR A 30 -21.37 49.38 35.71
N THR A 31 -20.11 48.97 35.87
CA THR A 31 -19.73 47.59 35.59
C THR A 31 -20.38 46.70 36.65
N VAL A 32 -21.58 46.21 36.35
CA VAL A 32 -22.11 45.00 37.00
C VAL A 32 -21.05 43.92 36.82
N ASP A 33 -20.54 43.43 37.94
CA ASP A 33 -19.55 42.36 38.05
C ASP A 33 -20.19 41.05 37.58
N ASN A 34 -20.40 40.97 36.26
CA ASN A 34 -20.88 39.79 35.59
C ASN A 34 -19.70 38.82 35.52
N HIS A 35 -19.53 38.03 36.58
CA HIS A 35 -18.76 36.79 36.60
C HIS A 35 -19.34 35.70 35.66
N PHE A 36 -19.87 36.09 34.49
CA PHE A 36 -19.94 35.18 33.37
C PHE A 36 -18.51 34.87 32.97
N LYS A 37 -17.98 33.76 33.51
CA LYS A 37 -16.79 33.07 32.98
C LYS A 37 -16.92 33.13 31.47
N ARG A 38 -16.15 34.01 30.80
CA ARG A 38 -16.15 34.10 29.34
C ARG A 38 -15.84 32.70 28.86
N LYS A 39 -16.85 32.00 28.33
CA LYS A 39 -16.67 30.68 27.76
C LYS A 39 -15.78 30.91 26.55
N ASN A 40 -14.49 30.64 26.69
CA ASN A 40 -13.56 30.75 25.59
C ASN A 40 -14.05 29.77 24.50
N PRO A 41 -14.52 30.24 23.34
CA PRO A 41 -15.00 29.35 22.31
C PRO A 41 -13.85 28.42 21.91
N ILE A 42 -14.18 27.15 21.65
CA ILE A 42 -13.22 26.10 21.31
C ILE A 42 -12.25 26.50 20.18
N MET A 43 -12.70 27.40 19.29
CA MET A 43 -11.93 28.00 18.19
C MET A 43 -10.66 28.74 18.65
N LEU A 44 -10.68 29.32 19.86
CA LEU A 44 -9.56 30.07 20.42
C LEU A 44 -8.55 29.17 21.14
N MET A 45 -8.88 27.90 21.42
CA MET A 45 -7.99 26.97 22.11
C MET A 45 -6.73 26.68 21.27
N PRO A 46 -5.53 26.63 21.86
CA PRO A 46 -4.30 26.25 21.15
C PRO A 46 -4.43 24.93 20.39
N LEU A 47 -3.59 24.71 19.38
CA LEU A 47 -3.68 23.52 18.52
C LEU A 47 -3.48 22.24 19.33
N GLU A 48 -2.60 22.29 20.32
CA GLU A 48 -2.24 21.19 21.21
C GLU A 48 -3.43 20.77 22.08
N ILE A 49 -4.23 21.75 22.53
CA ILE A 49 -5.45 21.50 23.30
C ILE A 49 -6.52 20.88 22.41
N LEU A 50 -6.69 21.40 21.18
CA LEU A 50 -7.61 20.80 20.20
C LEU A 50 -7.22 19.36 19.89
N GLN A 51 -5.94 19.09 19.68
CA GLN A 51 -5.43 17.74 19.46
C GLN A 51 -5.72 16.82 20.65
N ASN A 52 -5.55 17.30 21.89
CA ASN A 52 -5.85 16.51 23.08
C ASN A 52 -7.35 16.19 23.20
N VAL A 53 -8.24 17.13 22.86
CA VAL A 53 -9.68 16.88 22.81
C VAL A 53 -10.02 15.88 21.69
N PHE A 54 -9.43 16.07 20.51
CA PHE A 54 -9.71 15.26 19.32
C PHE A 54 -9.20 13.82 19.41
N LYS A 55 -8.27 13.50 20.31
CA LYS A 55 -7.86 12.10 20.59
C LYS A 55 -9.00 11.21 21.08
N PHE A 56 -10.08 11.80 21.61
CA PHE A 56 -11.26 11.06 22.06
C PHE A 56 -12.34 10.94 20.98
N ILE A 57 -12.07 11.42 19.77
CA ILE A 57 -12.95 11.32 18.60
C ILE A 57 -12.39 10.24 17.68
N THR A 58 -13.25 9.46 17.05
CA THR A 58 -12.83 8.43 16.07
C THR A 58 -12.13 9.07 14.87
N TYR A 59 -11.18 8.37 14.27
CA TYR A 59 -10.47 8.88 13.11
C TYR A 59 -11.42 9.09 11.92
N HIS A 60 -12.45 8.27 11.78
CA HIS A 60 -13.50 8.46 10.78
C HIS A 60 -14.19 9.81 10.95
N GLU A 61 -14.60 10.17 12.17
CA GLU A 61 -15.23 11.48 12.42
C GLU A 61 -14.24 12.64 12.26
N LEU A 62 -12.98 12.45 12.65
CA LEU A 62 -11.92 13.44 12.39
C LEU A 62 -11.76 13.70 10.89
N SER A 63 -11.74 12.62 10.11
CA SER A 63 -11.60 12.63 8.65
C SER A 63 -12.86 13.14 7.94
N GLU A 64 -14.06 12.90 8.42
CA GLU A 64 -15.28 13.27 7.68
C GLU A 64 -15.89 14.61 8.10
N LYS A 65 -15.90 14.89 9.41
CA LYS A 65 -16.66 16.00 10.00
C LYS A 65 -15.72 17.09 10.52
N VAL A 66 -14.85 16.75 11.48
CA VAL A 66 -14.06 17.74 12.24
C VAL A 66 -13.16 18.57 11.34
N ARG A 67 -12.48 17.93 10.37
CA ARG A 67 -11.59 18.65 9.44
C ARG A 67 -12.29 19.70 8.57
N LYS A 68 -13.61 19.57 8.35
CA LYS A 68 -14.36 20.45 7.44
C LYS A 68 -14.84 21.73 8.13
N VAL A 69 -14.76 21.80 9.47
CA VAL A 69 -15.28 22.91 10.26
C VAL A 69 -14.53 24.22 9.99
N ASN A 70 -13.21 24.22 10.13
CA ASN A 70 -12.36 25.39 9.89
C ASN A 70 -10.89 24.98 9.70
N ARG A 71 -10.04 25.94 9.30
CA ARG A 71 -8.60 25.71 9.07
C ARG A 71 -7.86 25.13 10.28
N LYS A 72 -8.15 25.57 11.50
CA LYS A 72 -7.45 25.13 12.71
C LYS A 72 -7.84 23.71 13.08
N PHE A 73 -9.11 23.37 12.99
CA PHE A 73 -9.63 22.02 13.19
C PHE A 73 -9.09 21.07 12.12
N LYS A 74 -9.03 21.53 10.87
CA LYS A 74 -8.38 20.83 9.76
C LYS A 74 -6.94 20.46 10.10
N LEU A 75 -6.13 21.43 10.54
CA LEU A 75 -4.73 21.20 10.89
C LEU A 75 -4.58 20.21 12.06
N ALA A 76 -5.43 20.31 13.09
CA ALA A 76 -5.39 19.40 14.23
C ALA A 76 -5.75 17.95 13.83
N ALA A 77 -6.83 17.79 13.04
CA ALA A 77 -7.28 16.48 12.56
C ALA A 77 -6.26 15.85 11.60
N GLU A 78 -5.70 16.62 10.67
CA GLU A 78 -4.66 16.17 9.74
C GLU A 78 -3.41 15.67 10.48
N ASP A 79 -2.98 16.39 11.50
CA ASP A 79 -1.80 16.01 12.29
C ASP A 79 -2.03 14.70 13.06
N LEU A 80 -3.21 14.53 13.68
CA LEU A 80 -3.58 13.30 14.37
C LEU A 80 -3.64 12.10 13.41
N LEU A 81 -4.33 12.25 12.28
CA LEU A 81 -4.44 11.17 11.27
C LEU A 81 -3.06 10.75 10.74
N ASN A 82 -2.22 11.72 10.38
CA ASN A 82 -0.86 11.44 9.90
C ASN A 82 -0.02 10.76 10.98
N LYS A 83 -0.08 11.23 12.23
CA LYS A 83 0.63 10.61 13.35
C LYS A 83 0.19 9.17 13.60
N SER A 84 -1.09 8.87 13.44
CA SER A 84 -1.62 7.51 13.57
C SER A 84 -1.10 6.60 12.46
N PHE A 85 -1.08 7.03 11.20
CA PHE A 85 -0.44 6.26 10.11
C PHE A 85 1.05 6.00 10.37
N LYS A 86 1.81 7.00 10.85
CA LYS A 86 3.24 6.86 11.17
C LYS A 86 3.49 5.81 12.26
N THR A 87 2.69 5.84 13.33
CA THR A 87 2.90 5.00 14.51
C THR A 87 2.37 3.58 14.35
N LEU A 88 1.43 3.36 13.42
CA LEU A 88 0.76 2.08 13.21
C LEU A 88 1.74 0.93 12.90
N SER A 89 2.72 1.14 12.02
CA SER A 89 3.74 0.13 11.69
C SER A 89 4.47 -0.37 12.93
N LYS A 90 4.89 0.55 13.80
CA LYS A 90 5.60 0.20 15.05
C LYS A 90 4.70 -0.57 16.01
N LYS A 91 3.41 -0.21 16.13
CA LYS A 91 2.45 -0.95 16.97
C LYS A 91 2.31 -2.39 16.50
N LEU A 92 2.17 -2.62 15.19
CA LEU A 92 2.05 -3.95 14.60
C LEU A 92 3.33 -4.77 14.77
N GLN A 93 4.50 -4.18 14.51
CA GLN A 93 5.80 -4.83 14.73
C GLN A 93 5.98 -5.28 16.19
N ASN A 94 5.60 -4.43 17.15
CA ASN A 94 5.65 -4.81 18.56
C ASN A 94 4.75 -6.02 18.86
N LEU A 95 3.54 -6.07 18.28
CA LEU A 95 2.66 -7.24 18.44
C LEU A 95 3.26 -8.50 17.81
N THR A 96 3.83 -8.40 16.60
CA THR A 96 4.54 -9.52 15.95
C THR A 96 5.64 -10.07 16.84
N VAL A 97 6.48 -9.21 17.41
CA VAL A 97 7.55 -9.61 18.34
C VAL A 97 6.97 -10.26 19.61
N THR A 98 5.88 -9.72 20.16
CA THR A 98 5.22 -10.32 21.33
C THR A 98 4.68 -11.71 21.03
N VAL A 99 4.04 -11.92 19.88
CA VAL A 99 3.51 -13.23 19.47
C VAL A 99 4.64 -14.24 19.25
N LEU A 100 5.72 -13.84 18.57
CA LEU A 100 6.89 -14.69 18.37
C LEU A 100 7.50 -15.14 19.71
N LYS A 101 7.68 -14.20 20.66
CA LYS A 101 8.16 -14.52 22.01
C LYS A 101 7.20 -15.46 22.76
N ALA A 102 5.90 -15.26 22.62
CA ALA A 102 4.92 -16.16 23.23
C ALA A 102 5.02 -17.58 22.66
N MET A 103 5.25 -17.71 21.34
CA MET A 103 5.46 -19.01 20.68
C MET A 103 6.71 -19.72 21.18
N GLU A 104 7.79 -19.00 21.48
CA GLU A 104 9.03 -19.57 22.03
C GLU A 104 8.87 -20.07 23.47
N CYS A 105 7.91 -19.53 24.23
CA CYS A 105 7.74 -19.83 25.65
C CYS A 105 6.67 -20.89 25.95
N THR A 106 5.81 -21.22 24.99
CA THR A 106 4.75 -22.22 25.19
C THR A 106 5.17 -23.59 24.68
N GLU A 107 4.81 -24.62 25.44
CA GLU A 107 4.97 -26.03 25.05
C GLU A 107 3.63 -26.67 24.65
N ASP A 108 2.51 -25.93 24.77
CA ASP A 108 1.17 -26.45 24.44
C ASP A 108 0.91 -26.37 22.93
N ASP A 109 0.73 -27.52 22.30
CA ASP A 109 0.50 -27.65 20.85
C ASP A 109 -0.69 -26.80 20.34
N MET A 110 -1.74 -26.65 21.16
CA MET A 110 -2.94 -25.92 20.79
C MET A 110 -2.72 -24.40 20.92
N GLU A 111 -2.01 -23.96 21.95
CA GLU A 111 -1.57 -22.58 22.11
C GLU A 111 -0.63 -22.18 20.98
N ILE A 112 0.35 -23.02 20.65
CA ILE A 112 1.25 -22.84 19.50
C ILE A 112 0.43 -22.68 18.21
N LYS A 113 -0.58 -23.53 17.98
CA LYS A 113 -1.49 -23.40 16.83
C LYS A 113 -2.19 -22.03 16.82
N CYS A 114 -2.73 -21.59 17.96
CA CYS A 114 -3.43 -20.31 18.05
C CYS A 114 -2.51 -19.11 17.79
N LEU A 115 -1.30 -19.13 18.38
CA LEU A 115 -0.29 -18.10 18.20
C LEU A 115 0.23 -18.06 16.75
N CYS A 116 0.44 -19.21 16.12
CA CYS A 116 0.83 -19.27 14.71
C CYS A 116 -0.25 -18.68 13.80
N ARG A 117 -1.55 -18.94 14.09
CA ARG A 117 -2.66 -18.28 13.36
C ARG A 117 -2.68 -16.78 13.58
N LEU A 118 -2.46 -16.30 14.81
CA LEU A 118 -2.35 -14.87 15.10
C LEU A 118 -1.21 -14.23 14.30
N LEU A 119 -0.07 -14.89 14.24
CA LEU A 119 1.09 -14.41 13.47
C LEU A 119 0.77 -14.32 11.97
N ASN A 120 0.13 -15.35 11.41
CA ASN A 120 -0.31 -15.35 10.01
C ASN A 120 -1.28 -14.20 9.70
N LEU A 121 -2.21 -13.90 10.62
CA LEU A 121 -3.10 -12.75 10.49
C LEU A 121 -2.37 -11.40 10.62
N LEU A 122 -1.36 -11.31 11.50
CA LEU A 122 -0.51 -10.12 11.61
C LEU A 122 0.30 -9.88 10.34
N ASP A 123 0.78 -10.92 9.66
CA ASP A 123 1.49 -10.78 8.39
C ASP A 123 0.60 -10.12 7.33
N ILE A 124 -0.66 -10.55 7.23
CA ILE A 124 -1.66 -9.94 6.32
C ILE A 124 -1.87 -8.47 6.68
N ILE A 125 -2.08 -8.17 7.96
CA ILE A 125 -2.35 -6.80 8.44
C ILE A 125 -1.15 -5.88 8.21
N ASN A 126 0.07 -6.36 8.49
CA ASN A 126 1.33 -5.68 8.23
C ASN A 126 1.53 -5.41 6.75
N PHE A 127 1.20 -6.39 5.90
CA PHE A 127 1.28 -6.23 4.46
C PHE A 127 0.35 -5.12 3.96
N GLN A 128 -0.92 -5.13 4.37
CA GLN A 128 -1.87 -4.06 4.02
C GLN A 128 -1.39 -2.68 4.49
N GLN A 129 -0.81 -2.60 5.69
CA GLN A 129 -0.25 -1.36 6.23
C GLN A 129 0.96 -0.87 5.41
N THR A 130 1.81 -1.80 4.98
CA THR A 130 2.99 -1.51 4.14
C THR A 130 2.56 -0.95 2.79
N VAL A 131 1.52 -1.51 2.16
CA VAL A 131 0.95 -1.03 0.90
C VAL A 131 0.35 0.37 1.04
N ILE A 132 -0.37 0.63 2.14
CA ILE A 132 -0.87 1.97 2.47
C ILE A 132 0.32 2.94 2.53
N MET A 133 1.34 2.61 3.31
CA MET A 133 2.52 3.48 3.48
C MET A 133 3.27 3.70 2.17
N ALA A 134 3.53 2.67 1.36
CA ALA A 134 4.15 2.83 0.05
C ALA A 134 3.37 3.82 -0.85
N THR A 135 2.05 3.89 -0.68
CA THR A 135 1.18 4.83 -1.40
C THR A 135 1.26 6.26 -0.86
N ILE A 136 1.32 6.45 0.47
CA ILE A 136 1.08 7.78 1.08
C ILE A 136 2.26 8.39 1.85
N TRP A 137 3.33 7.64 2.13
CA TRP A 137 4.37 8.07 3.09
C TRP A 137 4.96 9.45 2.78
N ARG A 138 5.11 9.77 1.49
CA ARG A 138 5.57 11.06 0.94
C ARG A 138 4.78 12.27 1.44
N TYR A 139 3.51 12.06 1.73
CA TYR A 139 2.56 13.08 2.14
C TYR A 139 2.36 13.08 3.67
N VAL A 140 2.59 11.92 4.30
CA VAL A 140 2.55 11.75 5.76
C VAL A 140 3.81 12.29 6.43
N TYR A 141 4.99 12.08 5.83
CA TYR A 141 6.29 12.54 6.33
C TYR A 141 6.77 13.84 5.65
N ASN A 142 5.92 14.88 5.73
CA ASN A 142 6.22 16.23 5.24
C ASN A 142 7.42 16.90 5.96
N GLU A 143 7.91 16.31 7.06
CA GLU A 143 9.12 16.78 7.73
C GLU A 143 10.39 16.55 6.90
N PHE A 144 10.43 15.51 6.06
CA PHE A 144 11.53 15.29 5.12
C PHE A 144 11.38 16.19 3.91
N TYR A 145 10.16 16.38 3.41
CA TYR A 145 9.89 17.11 2.16
C TYR A 145 8.84 18.18 2.34
N ARG A 146 9.15 19.43 1.95
CA ARG A 146 8.18 20.54 1.89
C ARG A 146 7.09 20.24 0.86
N THR A 147 6.13 19.43 1.24
CA THR A 147 4.96 19.10 0.43
C THR A 147 3.76 19.89 0.89
N HIS A 148 2.75 20.01 0.04
CA HIS A 148 1.44 20.38 0.55
C HIS A 148 1.01 19.31 1.55
N ARG A 149 0.70 19.69 2.80
CA ARG A 149 0.05 18.80 3.76
C ARG A 149 -1.28 18.38 3.14
N SER A 150 -1.31 17.17 2.58
CA SER A 150 -2.53 16.54 2.12
C SER A 150 -3.05 15.68 3.26
N CYS A 151 -4.28 15.93 3.69
CA CYS A 151 -4.94 15.06 4.66
C CYS A 151 -5.12 13.66 4.07
N MET A 152 -4.82 12.65 4.88
CA MET A 152 -5.15 11.27 4.55
C MET A 152 -6.61 11.00 4.94
N TYR A 153 -7.48 10.90 3.94
CA TYR A 153 -8.91 10.62 4.13
C TYR A 153 -9.20 9.15 4.43
N GLY A 154 -8.41 8.55 5.31
CA GLY A 154 -8.42 7.12 5.65
C GLY A 154 -8.85 6.85 7.09
N GLY A 155 -9.63 7.74 7.71
CA GLY A 155 -10.00 7.63 9.12
C GLY A 155 -10.66 6.30 9.50
N LEU A 156 -11.58 5.81 8.67
CA LEU A 156 -12.24 4.52 8.89
C LEU A 156 -11.25 3.34 8.95
N ILE A 157 -10.20 3.38 8.14
CA ILE A 157 -9.15 2.34 8.15
C ILE A 157 -8.41 2.37 9.48
N LEU A 158 -8.03 3.56 9.96
CA LEU A 158 -7.34 3.70 11.25
C LEU A 158 -8.18 3.22 12.43
N ASP A 159 -9.48 3.54 12.45
CA ASP A 159 -10.40 3.03 13.48
C ASP A 159 -10.45 1.50 13.47
N LEU A 160 -10.48 0.90 12.29
CA LEU A 160 -10.47 -0.55 12.12
C LEU A 160 -9.15 -1.18 12.58
N TYR A 161 -8.01 -0.55 12.28
CA TYR A 161 -6.70 -0.98 12.82
C TYR A 161 -6.67 -0.91 14.34
N ASP A 162 -7.12 0.19 14.97
CA ASP A 162 -7.12 0.31 16.43
C ASP A 162 -8.08 -0.73 17.07
N LEU A 163 -9.22 -1.03 16.44
CA LEU A 163 -10.11 -2.14 16.86
C LEU A 163 -9.39 -3.49 16.80
N ILE A 164 -8.69 -3.78 15.70
CA ILE A 164 -7.96 -5.03 15.52
C ILE A 164 -6.84 -5.13 16.58
N LEU A 165 -6.03 -4.08 16.75
CA LEU A 165 -4.97 -4.02 17.77
C LEU A 165 -5.54 -4.29 19.17
N TYR A 166 -6.67 -3.67 19.50
CA TYR A 166 -7.37 -3.93 20.77
C TYR A 166 -7.75 -5.40 20.91
N LYS A 167 -8.38 -6.01 19.90
CA LYS A 167 -8.76 -7.42 19.92
C LYS A 167 -7.55 -8.35 20.04
N PHE A 168 -6.45 -8.07 19.34
CA PHE A 168 -5.20 -8.84 19.48
C PHE A 168 -4.69 -8.85 20.92
N THR A 169 -4.78 -7.72 21.63
CA THR A 169 -4.28 -7.60 23.00
C THR A 169 -5.24 -8.11 24.07
N MET A 170 -6.55 -7.87 23.91
CA MET A 170 -7.54 -8.10 24.98
C MET A 170 -8.38 -9.35 24.75
N ASN A 171 -8.70 -9.67 23.49
CA ASN A 171 -9.60 -10.76 23.13
C ASN A 171 -9.09 -11.54 21.89
N PRO A 172 -7.87 -12.11 21.94
CA PRO A 172 -7.21 -12.68 20.75
C PRO A 172 -8.01 -13.83 20.12
N TYR A 173 -8.78 -14.57 20.93
CA TYR A 173 -9.65 -15.66 20.47
C TYR A 173 -10.70 -15.22 19.44
N GLN A 174 -11.15 -13.95 19.49
CA GLN A 174 -12.08 -13.42 18.49
C GLN A 174 -11.43 -13.25 17.11
N ILE A 175 -10.09 -13.15 17.07
CA ILE A 175 -9.31 -12.97 15.85
C ILE A 175 -8.85 -14.31 15.29
N TYR A 176 -8.23 -15.18 16.10
CA TYR A 176 -7.75 -16.46 15.59
C TYR A 176 -8.83 -17.54 15.51
N GLY A 177 -9.92 -17.43 16.28
CA GLY A 177 -10.96 -18.46 16.39
C GLY A 177 -11.49 -18.95 15.04
N PRO A 178 -11.88 -18.04 14.11
CA PRO A 178 -12.30 -18.44 12.76
C PRO A 178 -11.24 -19.25 12.01
N ALA A 179 -9.98 -18.82 12.06
CA ALA A 179 -8.85 -19.46 11.37
C ALA A 179 -8.43 -20.80 12.00
N VAL A 180 -8.71 -21.00 13.29
CA VAL A 180 -8.46 -22.26 13.99
C VAL A 180 -9.50 -23.33 13.66
N VAL A 181 -10.77 -22.93 13.50
CA VAL A 181 -11.89 -23.83 13.16
C VAL A 181 -11.90 -24.15 11.67
N LYS A 182 -11.62 -23.16 10.83
CA LYS A 182 -11.59 -23.31 9.37
C LYS A 182 -10.29 -22.74 8.82
N ASP A 183 -9.45 -23.63 8.30
CA ASP A 183 -8.15 -23.24 7.71
C ASP A 183 -8.32 -22.09 6.69
N TYR A 184 -7.46 -21.09 6.80
CA TYR A 184 -7.43 -19.88 5.97
C TYR A 184 -8.67 -19.00 6.05
N ALA A 185 -9.61 -19.24 6.97
CA ALA A 185 -10.74 -18.34 7.18
C ALA A 185 -10.27 -17.04 7.83
N LEU A 186 -10.42 -15.93 7.10
CA LEU A 186 -10.14 -14.61 7.63
C LEU A 186 -11.32 -14.08 8.45
N PRO A 187 -11.07 -13.46 9.62
CA PRO A 187 -12.05 -12.63 10.32
C PRO A 187 -12.60 -11.51 9.43
N GLU A 188 -13.85 -11.10 9.66
CA GLU A 188 -14.51 -10.06 8.88
C GLU A 188 -13.77 -8.71 8.96
N GLU A 189 -13.19 -8.38 10.11
CA GLU A 189 -12.39 -7.17 10.29
C GLU A 189 -11.16 -7.17 9.38
N ILE A 190 -10.50 -8.32 9.22
CA ILE A 190 -9.30 -8.44 8.38
C ILE A 190 -9.68 -8.35 6.90
N LYS A 191 -10.76 -9.03 6.48
CA LYS A 191 -11.32 -8.87 5.13
C LYS A 191 -11.66 -7.42 4.84
N HIS A 192 -12.23 -6.72 5.83
CA HIS A 192 -12.60 -5.32 5.70
C HIS A 192 -11.36 -4.40 5.59
N VAL A 193 -10.27 -4.67 6.33
CA VAL A 193 -8.99 -3.95 6.14
C VAL A 193 -8.45 -4.14 4.73
N ILE A 194 -8.45 -5.36 4.19
CA ILE A 194 -7.98 -5.65 2.82
C ILE A 194 -8.81 -4.84 1.81
N HIS A 195 -10.14 -4.88 1.94
CA HIS A 195 -11.06 -4.16 1.07
C HIS A 195 -10.85 -2.64 1.13
N LEU A 196 -10.81 -2.08 2.34
CA LEU A 196 -10.63 -0.64 2.53
C LEU A 196 -9.24 -0.19 2.06
N THR A 197 -8.19 -0.98 2.26
CA THR A 197 -6.83 -0.68 1.79
C THR A 197 -6.80 -0.53 0.27
N LYS A 198 -7.41 -1.47 -0.46
CA LYS A 198 -7.54 -1.40 -1.92
C LYS A 198 -8.28 -0.13 -2.36
N ASN A 199 -9.44 0.14 -1.75
CA ASN A 199 -10.25 1.31 -2.09
C ASN A 199 -9.54 2.62 -1.76
N PHE A 200 -8.86 2.69 -0.62
CA PHE A 200 -8.10 3.85 -0.19
C PHE A 200 -6.95 4.15 -1.15
N CYS A 201 -6.17 3.15 -1.54
CA CYS A 201 -5.07 3.37 -2.48
C CYS A 201 -5.56 3.86 -3.84
N ILE A 202 -6.66 3.29 -4.36
CA ILE A 202 -7.28 3.72 -5.62
C ILE A 202 -7.83 5.14 -5.50
N HIS A 203 -8.55 5.44 -4.42
CA HIS A 203 -9.13 6.76 -4.17
C HIS A 203 -8.02 7.81 -4.00
N PHE A 204 -6.96 7.48 -3.27
CA PHE A 204 -5.81 8.36 -3.09
C PHE A 204 -5.19 8.73 -4.43
N ASP A 205 -4.86 7.74 -5.27
CA ASP A 205 -4.23 7.98 -6.57
C ASP A 205 -5.11 8.78 -7.54
N LYS A 206 -6.44 8.60 -7.50
CA LYS A 206 -7.38 9.26 -8.41
C LYS A 206 -7.86 10.62 -7.93
N VAL A 207 -8.14 10.76 -6.63
CA VAL A 207 -8.87 11.92 -6.09
C VAL A 207 -7.94 12.83 -5.29
N SER A 208 -6.95 12.26 -4.60
CA SER A 208 -6.06 13.03 -3.73
C SER A 208 -4.77 13.45 -4.43
N GLU A 209 -4.13 12.53 -5.14
CA GLU A 209 -2.82 12.73 -5.76
C GLU A 209 -2.92 13.43 -7.13
N GLU A 210 -3.89 13.06 -7.96
CA GLU A 210 -4.06 13.60 -9.33
C GLU A 210 -4.24 15.13 -9.41
N PRO A 211 -5.04 15.78 -8.55
CA PRO A 211 -5.23 17.23 -8.61
C PRO A 211 -4.03 18.05 -8.13
N ILE A 212 -3.03 17.42 -7.51
CA ILE A 212 -1.84 18.11 -7.02
C ILE A 212 -1.04 18.59 -8.24
N LYS A 213 -0.74 19.90 -8.30
CA LYS A 213 0.00 20.50 -9.43
C LYS A 213 1.37 19.82 -9.62
N GLN A 214 2.09 19.64 -8.51
CA GLN A 214 3.40 18.98 -8.42
C GLN A 214 3.31 17.74 -7.48
N PRO A 215 2.72 16.62 -7.92
CA PRO A 215 2.63 15.43 -7.08
C PRO A 215 4.01 14.79 -6.93
N LEU A 216 4.38 14.42 -5.70
CA LEU A 216 5.64 13.71 -5.45
C LEU A 216 5.67 12.33 -6.12
N SER A 217 4.54 11.77 -6.55
CA SER A 217 4.53 10.55 -7.36
C SER A 217 5.22 10.70 -8.71
N ILE A 218 5.44 11.92 -9.20
CA ILE A 218 6.25 12.18 -10.40
C ILE A 218 7.69 11.67 -10.22
N SER A 219 8.18 11.60 -8.99
CA SER A 219 9.55 11.19 -8.65
C SER A 219 9.88 9.71 -8.80
N GLY A 220 8.93 8.88 -9.26
CA GLY A 220 9.14 7.48 -9.65
C GLY A 220 9.67 6.50 -8.60
N CYS A 221 10.23 6.96 -7.47
CA CYS A 221 10.56 6.15 -6.29
C CYS A 221 9.33 5.47 -5.69
N LYS A 222 8.11 5.92 -6.06
CA LYS A 222 6.85 5.24 -5.67
C LYS A 222 6.83 3.81 -6.19
N ILE A 223 7.44 3.55 -7.34
CA ILE A 223 7.56 2.18 -7.87
C ILE A 223 8.49 1.35 -6.99
N VAL A 224 9.63 1.90 -6.55
CA VAL A 224 10.54 1.22 -5.63
C VAL A 224 9.83 0.86 -4.33
N ASP A 225 9.07 1.79 -3.73
CA ASP A 225 8.33 1.49 -2.49
C ASP A 225 7.24 0.42 -2.71
N LEU A 226 6.61 0.41 -3.88
CA LEU A 226 5.62 -0.63 -4.23
C LEU A 226 6.31 -1.99 -4.43
N LEU A 227 7.47 -2.03 -5.09
CA LEU A 227 8.25 -3.27 -5.26
C LEU A 227 8.77 -3.77 -3.91
N ASP A 228 9.17 -2.88 -3.01
CA ASP A 228 9.59 -3.21 -1.64
C ASP A 228 8.45 -3.77 -0.78
N CYS A 229 7.18 -3.69 -1.23
CA CYS A 229 6.07 -4.41 -0.60
C CYS A 229 6.07 -5.92 -0.91
N ALA A 230 6.81 -6.39 -1.93
CA ALA A 230 6.87 -7.80 -2.29
C ALA A 230 7.75 -8.60 -1.31
N THR A 231 7.20 -8.96 -0.16
CA THR A 231 7.92 -9.63 0.93
C THR A 231 8.49 -11.00 0.57
N HIS A 232 7.95 -11.64 -0.48
CA HIS A 232 8.38 -12.95 -0.98
C HIS A 232 9.14 -12.88 -2.30
N ALA A 233 9.55 -11.68 -2.73
CA ALA A 233 10.44 -11.51 -3.89
C ALA A 233 11.90 -11.45 -3.43
N ALA A 234 12.81 -11.96 -4.25
CA ALA A 234 14.24 -11.72 -4.02
C ALA A 234 14.58 -10.29 -4.45
N LYS A 235 15.29 -9.55 -3.60
CA LYS A 235 15.78 -8.19 -3.89
C LYS A 235 17.29 -8.17 -3.78
N ASN A 236 17.95 -7.80 -4.88
CA ASN A 236 19.38 -7.51 -4.90
C ASN A 236 19.60 -6.00 -5.05
N VAL A 237 20.35 -5.40 -4.13
CA VAL A 237 20.76 -4.00 -4.18
C VAL A 237 22.14 -3.95 -4.84
N VAL A 238 22.20 -3.54 -6.11
CA VAL A 238 23.48 -3.45 -6.84
C VAL A 238 24.30 -2.26 -6.34
N PHE A 239 23.65 -1.12 -6.15
CA PHE A 239 24.21 0.02 -5.43
C PHE A 239 23.10 0.94 -4.93
N GLU A 240 23.37 1.62 -3.81
CA GLU A 240 22.65 2.78 -3.30
C GLU A 240 23.69 3.82 -2.90
N ARG A 241 23.63 5.01 -3.48
CA ARG A 241 24.61 6.06 -3.20
C ARG A 241 24.01 7.44 -3.29
N THR A 242 24.63 8.37 -2.57
CA THR A 242 24.34 9.79 -2.64
C THR A 242 25.54 10.52 -3.22
N THR A 243 25.28 11.53 -4.05
CA THR A 243 26.32 12.42 -4.60
C THR A 243 25.79 13.85 -4.54
N GLY A 244 26.16 14.54 -3.46
CA GLY A 244 25.44 15.74 -3.02
C GLY A 244 23.95 15.43 -2.84
N ASN A 245 23.09 16.32 -3.28
CA ASN A 245 21.64 16.17 -3.20
C ASN A 245 21.04 15.22 -4.27
N THR A 246 21.83 14.31 -4.84
CA THR A 246 21.34 13.30 -5.80
C THR A 246 21.43 11.92 -5.18
N PHE A 247 20.30 11.22 -5.15
CA PHE A 247 20.20 9.80 -4.84
C PHE A 247 20.25 8.98 -6.13
N SER A 248 21.15 8.00 -6.18
CA SER A 248 21.27 7.06 -7.30
C SER A 248 21.22 5.63 -6.78
N ALA A 249 20.39 4.81 -7.39
CA ALA A 249 20.30 3.39 -7.04
C ALA A 249 20.04 2.47 -8.24
N LYS A 250 20.49 1.22 -8.10
CA LYS A 250 20.10 0.11 -8.95
C LYS A 250 19.62 -1.06 -8.10
N TYR A 251 18.40 -1.51 -8.36
CA TYR A 251 17.77 -2.66 -7.73
C TYR A 251 17.41 -3.71 -8.77
N CYS A 252 17.57 -4.98 -8.42
CA CYS A 252 17.10 -6.11 -9.20
C CYS A 252 16.11 -6.90 -8.33
N TYR A 253 14.87 -7.05 -8.79
CA TYR A 253 13.85 -7.84 -8.11
C TYR A 253 13.54 -9.08 -8.93
N TYR A 254 13.37 -10.22 -8.26
CA TYR A 254 12.90 -11.46 -8.89
C TYR A 254 11.63 -11.93 -8.20
N LEU A 255 10.56 -12.06 -8.99
CA LEU A 255 9.28 -12.61 -8.56
C LEU A 255 9.11 -14.01 -9.16
N GLN A 256 9.05 -15.01 -8.29
CA GLN A 256 8.82 -16.39 -8.70
C GLN A 256 7.38 -16.57 -9.18
N ASN A 257 7.20 -17.43 -10.17
CA ASN A 257 5.91 -17.79 -10.79
C ASN A 257 5.08 -16.58 -11.23
N ALA A 258 5.75 -15.48 -11.57
CA ALA A 258 5.13 -14.24 -12.02
C ALA A 258 5.47 -13.94 -13.47
N TRP A 259 4.61 -13.18 -14.14
CA TRP A 259 4.84 -12.71 -15.49
C TRP A 259 4.36 -11.28 -15.67
N PHE A 260 5.04 -10.55 -16.55
CA PHE A 260 4.66 -9.22 -16.96
C PHE A 260 5.01 -9.03 -18.43
N VAL A 261 3.99 -9.10 -19.28
CA VAL A 261 4.12 -9.01 -20.74
C VAL A 261 3.46 -7.72 -21.20
N ALA A 262 4.12 -7.02 -22.11
CA ALA A 262 3.60 -5.82 -22.73
C ALA A 262 3.87 -5.84 -24.23
N PHE A 263 2.89 -5.42 -25.04
CA PHE A 263 3.03 -5.32 -26.49
C PHE A 263 2.24 -4.13 -27.03
N GLY A 264 2.69 -3.63 -28.18
CA GLY A 264 2.12 -2.45 -28.82
C GLY A 264 0.70 -2.68 -29.33
N ILE A 265 -0.18 -1.70 -29.11
CA ILE A 265 -1.51 -1.63 -29.68
C ILE A 265 -1.74 -0.23 -30.28
N PRO A 266 -2.66 -0.08 -31.25
CA PRO A 266 -3.05 1.24 -31.73
C PRO A 266 -3.56 2.10 -30.56
N PRO A 267 -3.18 3.40 -30.48
CA PRO A 267 -3.62 4.26 -29.39
C PRO A 267 -5.10 4.63 -29.57
N ASP A 268 -5.93 4.24 -28.61
CA ASP A 268 -7.37 4.55 -28.65
C ASP A 268 -7.70 6.00 -28.23
N LYS A 269 -6.88 6.58 -27.33
CA LYS A 269 -7.09 7.92 -26.73
C LYS A 269 -5.78 8.60 -26.36
N GLU A 270 -5.76 9.93 -26.46
CA GLU A 270 -4.69 10.72 -25.86
C GLU A 270 -4.68 10.56 -24.34
N MET A 271 -3.49 10.37 -23.77
CA MET A 271 -3.32 10.19 -22.34
C MET A 271 -2.16 11.04 -21.84
N SER A 272 -2.42 11.86 -20.82
CA SER A 272 -1.37 12.68 -20.21
C SER A 272 -0.27 11.82 -19.58
N LEU A 273 0.96 12.34 -19.50
CA LEU A 273 2.08 11.64 -18.85
C LEU A 273 1.75 11.22 -17.41
N LYS A 274 1.05 12.07 -16.66
CA LYS A 274 0.62 11.79 -15.27
C LYS A 274 -0.32 10.58 -15.23
N GLN A 275 -1.26 10.50 -16.17
CA GLN A 275 -2.18 9.37 -16.27
C GLN A 275 -1.45 8.09 -16.68
N LYS A 276 -0.56 8.13 -17.69
CA LYS A 276 0.26 6.98 -18.09
C LYS A 276 1.04 6.41 -16.89
N GLN A 277 1.70 7.28 -16.14
CA GLN A 277 2.45 6.90 -14.94
C GLN A 277 1.55 6.26 -13.87
N ARG A 278 0.40 6.87 -13.56
CA ARG A 278 -0.54 6.31 -12.58
C ARG A 278 -1.03 4.92 -13.00
N MET A 279 -1.35 4.75 -14.28
CA MET A 279 -1.79 3.47 -14.82
C MET A 279 -0.70 2.39 -14.73
N MET A 280 0.58 2.78 -14.87
CA MET A 280 1.72 1.89 -14.61
C MET A 280 1.87 1.54 -13.13
N HIS A 281 1.81 2.53 -12.22
CA HIS A 281 1.86 2.28 -10.77
C HIS A 281 0.75 1.32 -10.33
N MET A 282 -0.46 1.47 -10.87
CA MET A 282 -1.57 0.56 -10.55
C MET A 282 -1.33 -0.88 -10.99
N ARG A 283 -0.70 -1.10 -12.15
CA ARG A 283 -0.36 -2.46 -12.64
C ARG A 283 0.70 -3.10 -11.79
N ILE A 284 1.78 -2.37 -11.50
CA ILE A 284 2.85 -2.82 -10.61
C ILE A 284 2.28 -3.15 -9.22
N ARG A 285 1.44 -2.27 -8.65
CA ARG A 285 0.78 -2.56 -7.37
C ARG A 285 -0.05 -3.86 -7.44
N ARG A 286 -0.81 -4.08 -8.51
CA ARG A 286 -1.65 -5.28 -8.64
C ARG A 286 -0.86 -6.57 -8.72
N ILE A 287 0.23 -6.62 -9.51
CA ILE A 287 1.07 -7.82 -9.56
C ILE A 287 1.76 -8.07 -8.22
N ILE A 288 2.25 -7.02 -7.55
CA ILE A 288 2.88 -7.16 -6.23
C ILE A 288 1.88 -7.63 -5.18
N LEU A 289 0.66 -7.07 -5.17
CA LEU A 289 -0.42 -7.53 -4.29
C LEU A 289 -0.75 -9.00 -4.51
N ALA A 290 -1.00 -9.38 -5.76
CA ALA A 290 -1.36 -10.75 -6.09
C ALA A 290 -0.24 -11.75 -5.76
N HIS A 291 1.00 -11.45 -6.17
CA HIS A 291 2.16 -12.30 -5.87
C HIS A 291 2.33 -12.47 -4.36
N THR A 292 2.30 -11.36 -3.60
CA THR A 292 2.52 -11.42 -2.16
C THR A 292 1.40 -12.18 -1.45
N GLU A 293 0.12 -11.96 -1.81
CA GLU A 293 -1.01 -12.69 -1.22
C GLU A 293 -0.92 -14.20 -1.47
N ILE A 294 -0.55 -14.61 -2.69
CA ILE A 294 -0.42 -16.01 -3.08
C ILE A 294 0.72 -16.70 -2.30
N PHE A 295 1.91 -16.11 -2.30
CA PHE A 295 3.08 -16.69 -1.62
C PHE A 295 3.01 -16.58 -0.10
N MET A 296 2.29 -15.60 0.44
CA MET A 296 2.05 -15.48 1.89
C MET A 296 1.22 -16.65 2.40
N GLN A 297 0.19 -17.08 1.66
CA GLN A 297 -0.59 -18.28 2.03
C GLN A 297 0.28 -19.55 2.05
N GLN A 298 1.18 -19.69 1.07
CA GLN A 298 2.14 -20.79 1.02
C GLN A 298 3.10 -20.76 2.23
N HIS A 299 3.66 -19.58 2.53
CA HIS A 299 4.54 -19.40 3.67
C HIS A 299 3.85 -19.67 5.02
N HIS A 300 2.57 -19.29 5.15
CA HIS A 300 1.76 -19.59 6.34
C HIS A 300 1.57 -21.10 6.52
N TYR A 301 1.31 -21.83 5.43
CA TYR A 301 1.22 -23.29 5.46
C TYR A 301 2.54 -23.92 5.89
N GLU A 302 3.66 -23.54 5.25
CA GLU A 302 5.00 -24.08 5.57
C GLU A 302 5.39 -23.81 7.02
N ARG A 303 5.14 -22.61 7.52
CA ARG A 303 5.40 -22.25 8.93
C ARG A 303 4.62 -23.15 9.88
N GLU A 304 3.33 -23.36 9.62
CA GLU A 304 2.51 -24.22 10.48
C GLU A 304 2.93 -25.70 10.41
N MET A 305 3.44 -26.16 9.26
CA MET A 305 4.03 -27.49 9.10
C MET A 305 5.31 -27.68 9.90
N LEU A 306 6.16 -26.64 10.00
CA LEU A 306 7.42 -26.68 10.75
C LEU A 306 7.23 -26.62 12.25
N VAL A 307 6.25 -25.84 12.71
CA VAL A 307 6.07 -25.50 14.12
C VAL A 307 5.29 -26.57 14.89
N ARG A 308 4.52 -27.42 14.20
CA ARG A 308 3.63 -28.40 14.85
C ARG A 308 4.05 -29.84 14.56
N PRO A 309 4.02 -30.76 15.54
CA PRO A 309 4.22 -32.17 15.30
C PRO A 309 2.99 -32.76 14.58
N ASN A 310 3.20 -33.42 13.42
CA ASN A 310 2.16 -34.09 12.62
C ASN A 310 0.88 -33.27 12.36
N PRO A 311 0.97 -32.06 11.80
CA PRO A 311 -0.18 -31.19 11.70
C PRO A 311 -1.12 -31.62 10.58
N ILE A 312 -2.40 -31.78 10.90
CA ILE A 312 -3.47 -31.90 9.90
C ILE A 312 -3.88 -30.50 9.47
N ILE A 313 -3.25 -29.99 8.40
CA ILE A 313 -3.53 -28.67 7.82
C ILE A 313 -3.83 -28.85 6.33
N LYS A 314 -4.89 -28.19 5.86
CA LYS A 314 -5.22 -28.19 4.44
C LYS A 314 -4.10 -27.51 3.64
N LYS A 315 -3.57 -28.17 2.60
CA LYS A 315 -2.66 -27.53 1.64
C LYS A 315 -3.31 -26.31 0.99
N PRO A 316 -2.55 -25.24 0.69
CA PRO A 316 -3.06 -24.10 -0.07
C PRO A 316 -3.71 -24.57 -1.38
N SER A 317 -4.82 -23.93 -1.76
CA SER A 317 -5.45 -24.21 -3.04
C SER A 317 -4.56 -23.82 -4.20
N VAL A 318 -4.78 -24.41 -5.38
CA VAL A 318 -4.24 -23.92 -6.65
C VAL A 318 -4.78 -22.52 -6.89
N VAL A 319 -3.90 -21.51 -6.98
CA VAL A 319 -4.31 -20.11 -7.19
C VAL A 319 -3.49 -19.48 -8.31
N VAL A 320 -4.21 -18.84 -9.23
CA VAL A 320 -3.65 -18.05 -10.32
C VAL A 320 -4.34 -16.69 -10.32
N TYR A 321 -3.56 -15.62 -10.40
CA TYR A 321 -4.04 -14.28 -10.67
C TYR A 321 -3.56 -13.85 -12.05
N THR A 322 -4.48 -13.35 -12.88
CA THR A 322 -4.16 -12.71 -14.15
C THR A 322 -4.86 -11.36 -14.26
N GLY A 323 -4.10 -10.34 -14.59
CA GLY A 323 -4.57 -8.98 -14.86
C GLY A 323 -4.28 -8.58 -16.29
N TYR A 324 -5.20 -7.79 -16.85
CA TYR A 324 -5.10 -7.24 -18.19
C TYR A 324 -5.36 -5.74 -18.20
N GLY A 325 -4.89 -5.08 -19.26
CA GLY A 325 -5.39 -3.77 -19.65
C GLY A 325 -4.36 -2.95 -20.42
N ASP A 326 -4.83 -1.87 -21.01
CA ASP A 326 -4.09 -0.95 -21.87
C ASP A 326 -3.62 0.34 -21.15
N VAL A 327 -2.47 0.86 -21.59
CA VAL A 327 -1.99 2.21 -21.30
C VAL A 327 -1.61 2.85 -22.62
N HIS A 328 -2.51 3.66 -23.16
CA HIS A 328 -2.32 4.38 -24.42
C HIS A 328 -2.04 3.44 -25.60
N ASP A 329 -0.77 3.22 -25.95
CA ASP A 329 -0.27 2.43 -27.07
C ASP A 329 0.27 1.07 -26.66
N THR A 330 0.10 0.67 -25.39
CA THR A 330 0.64 -0.59 -24.86
C THR A 330 -0.44 -1.40 -24.15
N PHE A 331 -0.62 -2.66 -24.55
CA PHE A 331 -1.43 -3.63 -23.82
C PHE A 331 -0.57 -4.43 -22.85
N PHE A 332 -1.10 -4.70 -21.65
CA PHE A 332 -0.41 -5.45 -20.60
C PHE A 332 -1.18 -6.73 -20.25
N CYS A 333 -0.43 -7.82 -20.12
CA CYS A 333 -0.86 -9.08 -19.52
C CYS A 333 0.13 -9.45 -18.41
N TYR A 334 -0.33 -9.53 -17.18
CA TYR A 334 0.54 -9.76 -16.03
C TYR A 334 -0.17 -10.63 -15.00
N GLY A 335 0.61 -11.29 -14.14
CA GLY A 335 0.02 -12.15 -13.14
C GLY A 335 1.04 -12.91 -12.31
N ALA A 336 0.52 -13.76 -11.44
CA ALA A 336 1.29 -14.65 -10.58
C ALA A 336 0.49 -15.92 -10.29
N MET A 337 1.18 -17.01 -10.01
CA MET A 337 0.57 -18.27 -9.56
C MET A 337 1.40 -18.90 -8.44
N ASN A 338 0.79 -19.74 -7.61
CA ASN A 338 1.56 -20.51 -6.62
C ASN A 338 2.21 -21.74 -7.26
N ASP A 339 3.12 -22.37 -6.49
CA ASP A 339 3.81 -23.59 -6.90
C ASP A 339 2.82 -24.72 -7.25
N ALA A 340 1.72 -24.87 -6.50
CA ALA A 340 0.70 -25.87 -6.81
C ALA A 340 0.08 -25.66 -8.20
N ALA A 341 -0.23 -24.41 -8.57
CA ALA A 341 -0.74 -24.09 -9.90
C ALA A 341 0.32 -24.21 -10.99
N TYR A 342 1.57 -23.90 -10.67
CA TYR A 342 2.69 -24.13 -11.57
C TYR A 342 2.85 -25.63 -11.88
N LEU A 343 2.93 -26.46 -10.84
CA LEU A 343 3.05 -27.91 -10.97
C LEU A 343 1.86 -28.49 -11.75
N GLN A 344 0.62 -28.13 -11.39
CA GLN A 344 -0.56 -28.62 -12.13
C GLN A 344 -0.53 -28.26 -13.62
N LYS A 345 -0.02 -27.08 -13.97
CA LYS A 345 -0.04 -26.57 -15.35
C LYS A 345 1.13 -27.06 -16.19
N PHE A 346 2.30 -27.27 -15.58
CA PHE A 346 3.55 -27.51 -16.31
C PHE A 346 4.25 -28.82 -15.94
N HIS A 347 3.87 -29.49 -14.86
CA HIS A 347 4.24 -30.89 -14.60
C HIS A 347 3.11 -31.79 -15.10
N LEU A 348 3.11 -32.08 -16.41
CA LEU A 348 2.36 -33.19 -16.98
C LEU A 348 3.30 -34.39 -17.13
N GLN A 349 3.00 -35.45 -16.36
CA GLN A 349 3.42 -36.86 -16.52
C GLN A 349 4.88 -37.25 -16.21
N GLU A 350 5.11 -37.70 -14.97
CA GLU A 350 5.96 -38.87 -14.69
C GLU A 350 5.25 -39.98 -13.88
N GLU A 351 4.02 -39.76 -13.37
CA GLU A 351 3.31 -40.73 -12.51
C GLU A 351 1.89 -41.10 -12.99
N GLN A 352 1.67 -41.19 -14.31
CA GLN A 352 0.45 -41.79 -14.88
C GLN A 352 0.73 -43.09 -15.65
N ASN A 353 1.78 -43.80 -15.25
CA ASN A 353 1.86 -45.25 -15.44
C ASN A 353 1.61 -45.86 -14.06
N ASP A 354 0.35 -46.17 -13.77
CA ASP A 354 -0.07 -47.41 -13.10
C ASP A 354 -1.58 -47.30 -12.75
N GLU A 355 -2.35 -48.17 -13.43
CA GLU A 355 -3.65 -48.75 -13.05
C GLU A 355 -4.96 -47.97 -13.32
N ASP A 356 -5.57 -48.37 -14.45
CA ASP A 356 -6.98 -48.78 -14.66
C ASP A 356 -8.10 -47.77 -14.98
N GLY A 357 -8.72 -47.98 -16.16
CA GLY A 357 -10.12 -47.62 -16.43
C GLY A 357 -10.44 -47.07 -17.82
N GLU A 358 -10.53 -47.96 -18.81
CA GLU A 358 -11.25 -47.92 -20.10
C GLU A 358 -12.11 -46.67 -20.41
N ASP A 359 -11.77 -45.94 -21.49
CA ASP A 359 -12.60 -45.82 -22.71
C ASP A 359 -11.96 -44.90 -23.78
N GLU A 360 -11.93 -45.44 -25.01
CA GLU A 360 -11.47 -44.87 -26.28
C GLU A 360 -12.21 -43.53 -26.62
N PHE A 361 -11.62 -42.53 -27.29
CA PHE A 361 -11.30 -42.56 -28.72
C PHE A 361 -10.32 -41.45 -29.15
N HIS A 362 -9.42 -41.89 -30.03
CA HIS A 362 -8.47 -41.22 -30.91
C HIS A 362 -8.75 -39.79 -31.40
N ASN A 363 -7.67 -39.00 -31.50
CA ASN A 363 -7.36 -38.40 -32.81
C ASN A 363 -5.84 -38.24 -33.01
N ASP A 364 -5.39 -38.75 -34.15
CA ASP A 364 -4.00 -38.89 -34.58
C ASP A 364 -3.27 -37.56 -34.79
N GLY A 365 -2.04 -37.51 -34.28
CA GLY A 365 -1.09 -36.44 -34.55
C GLY A 365 0.34 -36.94 -34.38
N ILE A 366 0.86 -37.61 -35.42
CA ILE A 366 2.28 -37.82 -35.78
C ILE A 366 3.26 -37.63 -34.61
N ILE A 367 3.62 -38.73 -33.94
CA ILE A 367 4.74 -38.80 -33.00
C ILE A 367 6.05 -38.72 -33.82
N PRO A 368 6.90 -37.69 -33.66
CA PRO A 368 8.23 -37.71 -34.23
C PRO A 368 9.08 -38.74 -33.49
N ASN A 369 9.86 -39.51 -34.26
CA ASN A 369 10.77 -40.54 -33.80
C ASN A 369 11.69 -40.02 -32.65
N PRO A 370 11.85 -40.75 -31.51
CA PRO A 370 12.57 -40.23 -30.33
C PRO A 370 14.10 -40.08 -30.48
N VAL A 371 14.66 -40.45 -31.63
CA VAL A 371 16.12 -40.63 -31.80
C VAL A 371 16.82 -39.41 -32.42
N GLN A 372 16.15 -38.26 -32.51
CA GLN A 372 16.76 -37.01 -33.04
C GLN A 372 16.58 -35.78 -32.14
N LEU A 373 16.17 -35.95 -30.88
CA LEU A 373 15.88 -34.84 -29.96
C LEU A 373 17.00 -34.57 -28.93
N GLU A 374 18.20 -35.11 -29.12
CA GLU A 374 19.25 -35.02 -28.10
C GLU A 374 20.14 -33.76 -28.15
N GLU A 375 19.97 -32.83 -29.10
CA GLU A 375 20.88 -31.66 -29.19
C GLU A 375 20.24 -30.27 -29.39
N GLN A 376 18.90 -30.11 -29.36
CA GLN A 376 18.30 -28.78 -29.57
C GLN A 376 17.26 -28.27 -28.57
N ASN A 377 16.80 -29.05 -27.59
CA ASN A 377 15.61 -28.65 -26.82
C ASN A 377 15.73 -28.72 -25.29
N GLU A 378 16.91 -28.48 -24.71
CA GLU A 378 16.97 -28.14 -23.27
C GLU A 378 16.23 -26.82 -22.96
N PHE A 379 16.06 -25.93 -23.94
CA PHE A 379 15.30 -24.68 -23.79
C PHE A 379 13.77 -24.85 -23.81
N LEU A 380 13.27 -26.07 -24.07
CA LEU A 380 11.84 -26.41 -24.14
C LEU A 380 11.35 -27.20 -22.91
N LEU A 381 12.24 -27.49 -21.97
CA LEU A 381 11.91 -28.10 -20.68
C LEU A 381 11.47 -27.02 -19.69
N ILE A 382 10.14 -26.85 -19.62
CA ILE A 382 9.38 -26.13 -18.59
C ILE A 382 9.67 -24.61 -18.55
N PRO A 383 8.67 -23.72 -18.80
CA PRO A 383 8.92 -22.28 -18.71
C PRO A 383 9.35 -21.93 -17.29
N HIS A 384 10.58 -21.41 -17.15
CA HIS A 384 11.01 -20.65 -15.98
C HIS A 384 10.05 -19.46 -15.85
N LEU A 385 8.99 -19.64 -15.06
CA LEU A 385 8.06 -18.58 -14.71
C LEU A 385 8.72 -17.73 -13.64
N GLY A 386 9.56 -16.81 -14.07
CA GLY A 386 10.25 -15.85 -13.22
C GLY A 386 10.22 -14.48 -13.87
N LEU A 387 9.81 -13.48 -13.12
CA LEU A 387 9.82 -12.09 -13.58
C LEU A 387 10.99 -11.35 -12.93
N ASP A 388 11.95 -10.97 -13.75
CA ASP A 388 13.02 -10.05 -13.37
C ASP A 388 12.55 -8.61 -13.59
N ILE A 389 12.78 -7.76 -12.58
CA ILE A 389 12.49 -6.32 -12.63
C ILE A 389 13.75 -5.56 -12.23
N ASP A 390 14.39 -4.97 -13.23
CA ASP A 390 15.58 -4.15 -13.07
C ASP A 390 15.18 -2.68 -12.98
N VAL A 391 15.46 -2.04 -11.85
CA VAL A 391 15.15 -0.62 -11.61
C VAL A 391 16.44 0.17 -11.48
N ARG A 392 16.61 1.21 -12.31
CA ARG A 392 17.65 2.24 -12.17
C ARG A 392 17.01 3.58 -11.95
N ILE A 393 17.45 4.28 -10.92
CA ILE A 393 16.87 5.56 -10.53
C ILE A 393 17.94 6.57 -10.15
N ASP A 394 17.80 7.78 -10.67
CA ASP A 394 18.51 8.97 -10.23
C ASP A 394 17.47 10.03 -9.91
N CYS A 395 17.47 10.53 -8.68
CA CYS A 395 16.52 11.56 -8.26
C CYS A 395 17.15 12.50 -7.23
N PRO A 396 16.59 13.70 -7.00
CA PRO A 396 16.98 14.48 -5.84
C PRO A 396 16.76 13.68 -4.54
N LEU A 397 17.61 13.90 -3.53
CA LEU A 397 17.51 13.19 -2.25
C LEU A 397 16.13 13.37 -1.60
N ALA A 398 15.52 14.53 -1.87
CA ALA A 398 14.14 14.88 -1.52
C ALA A 398 13.05 13.92 -2.05
N TYR A 399 13.41 12.93 -2.87
CA TYR A 399 12.49 12.00 -3.48
C TYR A 399 12.85 10.54 -3.30
N ALA A 400 13.93 10.24 -2.56
CA ALA A 400 14.44 8.89 -2.38
C ALA A 400 13.36 7.91 -1.84
N PRO A 401 13.57 6.58 -1.96
CA PRO A 401 12.67 5.57 -1.38
C PRO A 401 12.53 5.71 0.14
N HIS A 402 11.38 5.32 0.69
CA HIS A 402 11.08 5.46 2.13
C HIS A 402 12.10 4.78 3.03
N LYS A 403 12.51 3.56 2.65
CA LYS A 403 13.46 2.75 3.42
C LYS A 403 14.81 3.46 3.57
N PHE A 404 15.35 3.94 2.45
CA PHE A 404 16.61 4.68 2.42
C PHE A 404 16.55 5.93 3.33
N ILE A 405 15.44 6.67 3.29
CA ILE A 405 15.30 7.90 4.10
C ILE A 405 15.27 7.59 5.59
N LYS A 406 14.53 6.55 5.98
CA LYS A 406 14.40 6.16 7.38
C LYS A 406 15.73 5.69 7.95
N GLU A 407 16.58 5.07 7.13
CA GLU A 407 17.92 4.63 7.53
C GLU A 407 18.93 5.79 7.57
N ASN A 408 18.67 6.88 6.85
CA ASN A 408 19.57 8.03 6.69
C ASN A 408 18.95 9.36 7.14
N GLU A 409 18.07 9.34 8.15
CA GLU A 409 17.26 10.50 8.54
C GLU A 409 18.12 11.73 8.91
N GLU A 410 19.22 11.52 9.63
CA GLU A 410 20.11 12.60 10.09
C GLU A 410 20.78 13.32 8.92
N LEU A 411 21.26 12.56 7.94
CA LEU A 411 21.89 13.09 6.72
C LEU A 411 20.89 13.94 5.92
N ILE A 412 19.64 13.47 5.80
CA ILE A 412 18.59 14.14 5.03
C ILE A 412 18.07 15.40 5.73
N ARG A 413 18.08 15.44 7.06
CA ARG A 413 17.68 16.63 7.82
C ARG A 413 18.67 17.79 7.65
N ASN A 414 19.95 17.48 7.42
CA ASN A 414 21.04 18.46 7.35
C ASN A 414 21.27 19.02 5.93
N GLU A 415 20.85 18.32 4.88
CA GLU A 415 20.96 18.84 3.52
C GLU A 415 19.94 19.96 3.23
N GLU A 416 20.39 20.99 2.50
CA GLU A 416 19.48 21.98 1.93
C GLU A 416 18.50 21.26 0.99
N LYS A 417 17.23 21.29 1.35
CA LYS A 417 16.11 20.63 0.65
C LYS A 417 15.84 21.30 -0.70
N SER A 418 16.75 21.13 -1.64
CA SER A 418 16.53 21.51 -3.03
C SER A 418 15.81 20.36 -3.73
N SER A 419 14.58 20.61 -4.18
CA SER A 419 13.88 19.69 -5.08
C SER A 419 14.39 19.81 -6.53
N ASN A 420 15.34 20.72 -6.80
CA ASN A 420 15.84 21.02 -8.14
C ASN A 420 16.92 20.01 -8.55
N GLY A 421 16.67 19.30 -9.65
CA GLY A 421 17.54 18.28 -10.20
C GLY A 421 16.91 17.59 -11.40
N MET A 422 17.62 16.61 -11.94
CA MET A 422 17.08 15.71 -12.95
C MET A 422 16.58 14.46 -12.27
N PHE A 423 15.43 13.98 -12.74
CA PHE A 423 14.88 12.69 -12.40
C PHE A 423 15.03 11.77 -13.61
N ASN A 424 15.71 10.65 -13.42
CA ASN A 424 15.81 9.57 -14.41
C ASN A 424 15.34 8.27 -13.76
N LEU A 425 14.45 7.56 -14.44
CA LEU A 425 14.00 6.22 -14.08
C LEU A 425 14.03 5.34 -15.31
N SER A 426 14.63 4.18 -15.17
CA SER A 426 14.56 3.09 -16.14
C SER A 426 14.12 1.84 -15.40
N ILE A 427 13.03 1.23 -15.86
CA ILE A 427 12.57 -0.06 -15.37
C ILE A 427 12.55 -1.01 -16.55
N GLU A 428 13.25 -2.12 -16.41
CA GLU A 428 13.27 -3.21 -17.37
C GLU A 428 12.55 -4.40 -16.74
N PHE A 429 11.46 -4.83 -17.35
CA PHE A 429 10.76 -6.06 -17.01
C PHE A 429 11.24 -7.12 -17.97
N ASN A 430 11.79 -8.22 -17.46
CA ASN A 430 12.24 -9.35 -18.25
C ASN A 430 11.52 -10.62 -17.78
N PHE A 431 10.81 -11.24 -18.71
CA PHE A 431 10.09 -12.48 -18.52
C PHE A 431 10.41 -13.42 -19.71
N PRO A 432 11.47 -14.24 -19.59
CA PRO A 432 11.87 -15.15 -20.67
C PRO A 432 10.77 -16.14 -21.08
N GLY A 433 9.91 -16.55 -20.15
CA GLY A 433 8.80 -17.48 -20.41
C GLY A 433 7.77 -16.97 -21.43
N ALA A 434 7.75 -15.66 -21.76
CA ALA A 434 6.92 -15.13 -22.85
C ALA A 434 7.36 -15.58 -24.25
N TYR A 435 8.58 -16.10 -24.40
CA TYR A 435 9.05 -16.67 -25.66
C TYR A 435 8.19 -17.87 -26.09
N TYR A 436 7.75 -18.69 -25.14
CA TYR A 436 6.91 -19.87 -25.40
C TYR A 436 5.61 -19.53 -26.17
N PRO A 437 4.77 -18.57 -25.72
CA PRO A 437 3.62 -18.10 -26.50
C PRO A 437 3.96 -17.10 -27.63
N ARG A 438 5.25 -16.94 -27.99
CA ARG A 438 5.73 -15.97 -29.00
C ARG A 438 5.36 -14.51 -28.68
N LEU A 439 5.41 -14.15 -27.41
CA LEU A 439 5.17 -12.80 -26.92
C LEU A 439 6.50 -12.09 -26.60
N PRO A 440 6.52 -10.74 -26.52
CA PRO A 440 7.71 -10.02 -26.10
C PRO A 440 8.15 -10.44 -24.69
N THR A 441 9.43 -10.78 -24.56
CA THR A 441 10.06 -11.18 -23.30
C THR A 441 10.49 -9.99 -22.45
N THR A 442 10.67 -8.82 -23.06
CA THR A 442 11.14 -7.62 -22.38
C THR A 442 10.18 -6.45 -22.58
N TYR A 443 10.06 -5.63 -21.53
CA TYR A 443 9.38 -4.36 -21.59
C TYR A 443 10.17 -3.30 -20.84
N ASN A 444 10.45 -2.18 -21.50
CA ASN A 444 11.21 -1.07 -20.95
C ASN A 444 10.31 0.12 -20.67
N TYR A 445 10.26 0.54 -19.41
CA TYR A 445 9.58 1.75 -18.98
C TYR A 445 10.61 2.78 -18.54
N GLN A 446 10.81 3.82 -19.37
CA GLN A 446 11.76 4.89 -19.11
C GLN A 446 11.06 6.22 -18.88
N LYS A 447 11.62 7.02 -17.97
CA LYS A 447 11.11 8.35 -17.64
C LYS A 447 12.25 9.29 -17.29
N ARG A 448 12.27 10.44 -17.96
CA ARG A 448 13.25 11.51 -17.73
C ARG A 448 12.52 12.83 -17.55
N ILE A 449 12.71 13.47 -16.40
CA ILE A 449 12.02 14.71 -16.04
C ILE A 449 12.99 15.69 -15.42
N SER A 450 12.99 16.92 -15.90
CA SER A 450 13.65 18.03 -15.20
C SER A 450 12.72 18.55 -14.11
N THR A 451 13.14 18.51 -12.85
CA THR A 451 12.34 19.08 -11.76
C THR A 451 12.38 20.61 -11.74
N ARG A 452 13.24 21.26 -12.55
CA ARG A 452 13.24 22.73 -12.73
C ARG A 452 12.02 23.26 -13.48
N GLN A 453 11.33 22.40 -14.25
CA GLN A 453 10.15 22.77 -15.02
C GLN A 453 8.83 22.53 -14.27
N TYR A 454 8.89 22.09 -13.00
CA TYR A 454 7.71 21.70 -12.23
C TYR A 454 7.49 22.53 -10.99
#